data_AF-A0A960JTN2-F1
#
_entry.id   AF-A0A960JTN2-F1
#
_cell.length_a   1.000
_cell.length_b   1.000
_cell.length_c   1.000
_cell.angle_alpha   90.00
_cell.angle_beta   90.00
_cell.angle_gamma   90.00
#
_symmetry.space_group_name_H-M   'P 1'
#
loop_
_entity.id
_entity.type
_entity.pdbx_description
1 polymer ?
#
loop_
_entity_poly.entity_id
_entity_poly.type
_entity_poly.pdbx_seq_one_letter_code
_entity_poly.pdbx_strand_id
1 'polypeptide(L)'
;DGSEPDGSQVGETTPDAEPVGLVVPVGPVRALWVEDRVIRSSNGAEEVRPVIRTKISLGGHRWRAEVTLAQRGSMGYPLLLGRTAIRQRFLVHPGRSFLADAPSVVADA
;
A
#
# COMPACT_ATOMS: atom_id res chain seq x y z
N ASP A 1 -48.15 -24.06 7.42
CA ASP A 1 -47.75 -22.69 7.80
C ASP A 1 -46.30 -22.74 8.27
N GLY A 2 -45.38 -22.79 7.30
CA GLY A 2 -43.96 -23.01 7.59
C GLY A 2 -43.34 -21.77 8.22
N SER A 3 -42.97 -21.88 9.49
CA SER A 3 -42.24 -20.85 10.24
C SER A 3 -41.00 -21.49 10.89
N GLU A 4 -39.86 -21.41 10.21
CA GLU A 4 -38.49 -21.41 10.75
C GLU A 4 -37.58 -20.75 9.68
N PRO A 5 -36.37 -20.22 9.98
CA PRO A 5 -35.67 -20.06 11.28
C PRO A 5 -35.15 -18.60 11.50
N ASP A 6 -34.87 -18.18 12.73
CA ASP A 6 -33.55 -18.06 13.41
C ASP A 6 -32.59 -16.96 12.89
N GLY A 7 -31.89 -16.33 13.84
CA GLY A 7 -30.61 -15.69 13.58
C GLY A 7 -30.60 -14.17 13.59
N SER A 8 -30.92 -13.52 14.72
CA SER A 8 -30.36 -12.19 15.01
C SER A 8 -28.86 -12.31 15.22
N GLN A 9 -28.11 -12.28 14.12
CA GLN A 9 -26.67 -12.10 14.14
C GLN A 9 -26.40 -10.62 14.43
N VAL A 10 -26.19 -10.29 15.71
CA VAL A 10 -25.64 -8.99 16.11
C VAL A 10 -24.26 -8.86 15.49
N GLY A 11 -24.14 -7.94 14.55
CA GLY A 11 -22.89 -7.63 13.85
C GLY A 11 -21.81 -7.24 14.86
N GLU A 12 -20.74 -8.01 14.85
CA GLU A 12 -19.49 -7.69 15.53
C GLU A 12 -18.93 -6.40 14.89
N THR A 13 -19.14 -5.27 15.56
CA THR A 13 -18.53 -4.00 15.18
C THR A 13 -17.02 -4.10 15.36
N THR A 14 -16.29 -4.30 14.26
CA THR A 14 -14.83 -4.17 14.22
C THR A 14 -14.44 -2.78 14.70
N PRO A 15 -13.76 -2.61 15.85
CA PRO A 15 -13.57 -1.30 16.48
C PRO A 15 -12.29 -0.57 16.03
N ASP A 16 -11.66 -0.96 14.91
CA ASP A 16 -10.37 -0.40 14.46
C ASP A 16 -10.40 0.05 12.98
N ALA A 17 -11.53 0.60 12.52
CA ALA A 17 -11.60 1.24 11.21
C ALA A 17 -10.83 2.56 11.22
N GLU A 18 -9.50 2.49 11.30
CA GLU A 18 -8.62 3.62 11.05
C GLU A 18 -8.95 4.22 9.69
N PRO A 19 -8.92 5.56 9.56
CA PRO A 19 -9.41 6.25 8.37
C PRO A 19 -8.85 5.60 7.10
N VAL A 20 -9.75 5.16 6.23
CA VAL A 20 -9.43 4.61 4.92
C VAL A 20 -9.18 5.81 4.01
N GLY A 21 -7.99 6.39 4.15
CA GLY A 21 -7.52 7.50 3.33
C GLY A 21 -6.00 7.54 3.21
N LEU A 22 -5.51 8.20 2.16
CA LEU A 22 -4.08 8.45 2.01
C LEU A 22 -3.74 9.67 2.88
N VAL A 23 -3.15 9.43 4.04
CA VAL A 23 -2.52 10.51 4.81
C VAL A 23 -1.26 10.93 4.05
N VAL A 24 -1.21 12.18 3.63
CA VAL A 24 -0.02 12.76 3.00
C VAL A 24 0.69 13.58 4.08
N PRO A 25 1.71 13.01 4.74
CA PRO A 25 2.42 13.72 5.81
C PRO A 25 3.12 14.94 5.24
N VAL A 26 2.96 16.08 5.93
CA VAL A 26 3.64 17.33 5.58
C VAL A 26 5.01 17.32 6.27
N GLY A 27 6.06 16.99 5.50
CA GLY A 27 7.44 17.02 5.99
C GLY A 27 8.11 15.65 6.08
N PRO A 28 9.20 15.52 6.86
CA PRO A 28 9.99 14.29 6.93
C PRO A 28 9.22 13.17 7.62
N VAL A 29 9.18 11.99 6.99
CA VAL A 29 8.59 10.78 7.55
C VAL A 29 9.65 9.86 8.15
N ARG A 30 9.23 9.00 9.08
CA ARG A 30 10.07 7.95 9.66
C ARG A 30 9.51 6.57 9.32
N ALA A 31 10.40 5.64 9.02
CA ALA A 31 10.06 4.25 8.76
C ALA A 31 11.11 3.33 9.39
N LEU A 32 10.75 2.07 9.60
CA LEU A 32 11.69 1.08 10.12
C LEU A 32 12.69 0.72 9.02
N TRP A 33 13.98 0.99 9.26
CA TRP A 33 15.06 0.46 8.43
C TRP A 33 15.21 -1.05 8.68
N VAL A 34 15.29 -1.82 7.59
CA VAL A 34 15.38 -3.28 7.64
C VAL A 34 16.80 -3.72 7.33
N GLU A 35 17.31 -3.33 6.16
CA GLU A 35 18.65 -3.67 5.68
C GLU A 35 19.01 -2.77 4.48
N ASP A 36 20.24 -2.87 4.00
CA ASP A 36 20.63 -2.37 2.70
C ASP A 36 20.70 -3.53 1.69
N ARG A 37 20.13 -3.34 0.49
CA ARG A 37 20.03 -4.39 -0.52
C ARG A 37 20.65 -3.94 -1.83
N VAL A 38 21.47 -4.79 -2.45
CA VAL A 38 21.99 -4.58 -3.81
C VAL A 38 20.85 -4.79 -4.79
N ILE A 39 20.49 -3.75 -5.54
CA ILE A 39 19.44 -3.78 -6.55
C ILE A 39 20.07 -3.58 -7.92
N ARG A 40 19.89 -4.57 -8.81
CA ARG A 40 20.27 -4.45 -10.22
C ARG A 40 19.12 -3.82 -11.01
N SER A 41 19.36 -2.69 -11.66
CA SER A 41 18.42 -2.06 -12.58
C SER A 41 18.46 -2.71 -13.97
N SER A 42 17.41 -2.48 -14.77
CA SER A 42 17.27 -3.01 -16.12
C SER A 42 18.36 -2.55 -17.09
N ASN A 43 19.08 -1.48 -16.77
CA ASN A 43 20.25 -0.99 -17.52
C ASN A 43 21.57 -1.68 -17.11
N GLY A 44 21.52 -2.68 -16.22
CA GLY A 44 22.70 -3.43 -15.76
C GLY A 44 23.48 -2.77 -14.62
N ALA A 45 23.12 -1.54 -14.21
CA ALA A 45 23.74 -0.91 -13.06
C ALA A 45 23.29 -1.57 -11.75
N GLU A 46 24.20 -1.65 -10.79
CA GLU A 46 23.91 -2.10 -9.43
C GLU A 46 24.01 -0.92 -8.47
N GLU A 47 23.03 -0.82 -7.58
CA GLU A 47 22.95 0.23 -6.58
C GLU A 47 22.55 -0.38 -5.24
N VAL A 48 23.25 0.01 -4.17
CA VAL A 48 22.87 -0.33 -2.80
C VAL A 48 21.75 0.60 -2.38
N ARG A 49 20.59 0.04 -2.03
CA ARG A 49 19.41 0.81 -1.63
C ARG A 49 18.95 0.42 -0.22
N PRO A 50 18.65 1.40 0.65
CA PRO A 50 18.03 1.12 1.93
C PRO A 50 16.65 0.52 1.75
N VAL A 51 16.36 -0.55 2.48
CA VAL A 51 15.06 -1.19 2.56
C VAL A 51 14.38 -0.71 3.84
N ILE A 52 13.19 -0.14 3.69
CA ILE A 52 12.33 0.24 4.80
C ILE A 52 11.08 -0.63 4.86
N ARG A 53 10.54 -0.85 6.06
CA ARG A 53 9.23 -1.46 6.25
C ARG A 53 8.20 -0.39 6.56
N THR A 54 7.19 -0.28 5.70
CA THR A 54 6.10 0.71 5.83
C THR A 54 4.74 0.10 5.54
N LYS A 55 3.66 0.81 5.92
CA LYS A 55 2.28 0.45 5.56
C LYS A 55 1.96 1.04 4.19
N ILE A 56 1.38 0.24 3.30
CA ILE A 56 0.83 0.66 2.01
C ILE A 56 -0.69 0.61 2.11
N SER A 57 -1.36 1.65 1.62
CA SER A 57 -2.81 1.72 1.46
C SER A 57 -3.14 1.86 -0.04
N LEU A 58 -3.92 0.93 -0.60
CA LEU A 58 -4.32 0.95 -2.01
C LEU A 58 -5.70 0.28 -2.19
N GLY A 59 -6.66 1.00 -2.77
CA GLY A 59 -7.99 0.44 -3.10
C GLY A 59 -8.70 -0.22 -1.92
N GLY A 60 -8.69 0.42 -0.75
CA GLY A 60 -9.28 -0.12 0.49
C GLY A 60 -8.43 -1.18 1.22
N HIS A 61 -7.36 -1.70 0.61
CA HIS A 61 -6.46 -2.64 1.26
C HIS A 61 -5.32 -1.93 1.96
N ARG A 62 -4.96 -2.40 3.15
CA ARG A 62 -3.81 -1.94 3.93
C ARG A 62 -2.91 -3.10 4.32
N TRP A 63 -1.62 -3.03 4.03
CA TRP A 63 -0.66 -4.07 4.42
C TRP A 63 0.74 -3.49 4.64
N ARG A 64 1.58 -4.23 5.38
CA ARG A 64 3.00 -3.89 5.51
C ARG A 64 3.78 -4.46 4.33
N ALA A 65 4.69 -3.68 3.78
CA ALA A 65 5.60 -4.10 2.74
C ALA A 65 7.00 -3.52 2.96
N GLU A 66 7.99 -4.21 2.40
CA GLU A 66 9.34 -3.70 2.24
C GLU A 66 9.44 -2.86 0.97
N VAL A 67 10.02 -1.67 1.10
CA VAL A 67 10.20 -0.72 0.01
C VAL A 67 11.67 -0.28 -0.03
N THR A 68 12.29 -0.35 -1.21
CA THR A 68 13.63 0.18 -1.43
C THR A 68 13.57 1.67 -1.71
N LEU A 69 14.35 2.48 -1.00
CA LEU A 69 14.47 3.91 -1.27
C LEU A 69 15.37 4.14 -2.50
N ALA A 70 14.85 4.89 -3.47
CA ALA A 70 15.57 5.28 -4.68
C ALA A 70 15.20 6.71 -5.06
N GLN A 71 16.16 7.49 -5.56
CA GLN A 71 15.90 8.86 -5.99
C GLN A 71 15.22 8.88 -7.37
N ARG A 72 13.88 8.91 -7.37
CA ARG A 72 13.02 8.88 -8.57
C ARG A 72 12.09 10.10 -8.71
N GLY A 73 12.41 11.21 -8.04
CA GLY A 73 11.53 12.37 -7.94
C GLY A 73 11.18 13.06 -9.26
N SER A 74 12.00 12.89 -10.30
CA SER A 74 11.75 13.44 -11.65
C SER A 74 10.89 12.53 -12.54
N MET A 75 10.55 11.31 -12.08
CA MET A 75 9.75 10.36 -12.86
C MET A 75 8.26 10.61 -12.64
N GLY A 76 7.44 10.40 -13.68
CA GLY A 76 5.98 10.50 -13.57
C GLY A 76 5.36 9.51 -12.55
N TYR A 77 6.08 8.44 -12.22
CA TYR A 77 5.72 7.47 -11.18
C TYR A 77 6.95 7.18 -10.29
N PRO A 78 7.09 7.86 -9.14
CA PRO A 78 8.29 7.74 -8.29
C PRO A 78 8.32 6.41 -7.50
N LEU A 79 7.17 5.76 -7.31
CA LEU A 79 7.04 4.49 -6.61
C LEU A 79 6.78 3.34 -7.61
N LEU A 80 7.54 2.27 -7.48
CA LEU A 80 7.34 1.02 -8.22
C LEU A 80 6.88 -0.07 -7.26
N LEU A 81 5.69 -0.62 -7.52
CA LEU A 81 5.16 -1.72 -6.72
C LEU A 81 5.41 -3.05 -7.44
N GLY A 82 6.39 -3.80 -6.94
CA GLY A 82 6.77 -5.08 -7.52
C GLY A 82 5.78 -6.22 -7.21
N ARG A 83 5.91 -7.34 -7.93
CA ARG A 83 5.08 -8.54 -7.75
C ARG A 83 5.00 -9.02 -6.29
N THR A 84 6.11 -9.00 -5.57
CA THR A 84 6.17 -9.40 -4.15
C THR A 84 5.23 -8.57 -3.28
N ALA A 85 5.11 -7.28 -3.54
CA ALA A 85 4.30 -6.38 -2.74
C ALA A 85 2.78 -6.55 -2.99
N ILE A 86 2.38 -7.00 -4.19
CA ILE A 86 0.96 -7.18 -4.56
C ILE A 86 0.49 -8.63 -4.60
N ARG A 87 1.41 -9.59 -4.45
CA ARG A 87 1.10 -11.03 -4.52
C ARG A 87 -0.06 -11.38 -3.59
N GLN A 88 -0.99 -12.19 -4.12
CA GLN A 88 -2.19 -12.68 -3.42
C GLN A 88 -3.16 -11.58 -2.96
N ARG A 89 -3.03 -10.35 -3.48
CA ARG A 89 -3.92 -9.22 -3.11
C ARG A 89 -4.57 -8.54 -4.32
N PHE A 90 -3.87 -8.48 -5.45
CA PHE A 90 -4.34 -7.73 -6.62
C PHE A 90 -4.14 -8.49 -7.93
N LEU A 91 -5.00 -8.19 -8.90
CA LEU A 91 -4.82 -8.50 -10.32
C LEU A 91 -4.49 -7.20 -11.07
N VAL A 92 -3.51 -7.25 -11.97
CA VAL A 92 -3.10 -6.09 -12.78
C VAL A 92 -3.75 -6.17 -14.16
N HIS A 93 -4.60 -5.19 -14.48
CA HIS A 93 -5.18 -5.04 -15.82
C HIS A 93 -4.39 -3.98 -16.61
N PRO A 94 -3.54 -4.34 -17.59
CA PRO A 94 -2.64 -3.40 -18.25
C PRO A 94 -3.35 -2.35 -19.12
N GLY A 95 -4.58 -2.62 -19.58
CA GLY A 95 -5.37 -1.66 -20.37
C GLY A 95 -6.18 -0.64 -19.57
N ARG A 96 -6.01 -0.57 -18.23
CA ARG A 96 -6.72 0.38 -17.38
C ARG A 96 -5.78 0.99 -16.35
N SER A 97 -6.06 2.24 -16.00
CA SER A 97 -5.30 3.02 -15.01
C SER A 97 -6.27 3.66 -14.03
N PHE A 98 -5.79 4.00 -12.82
CA PHE A 98 -6.57 4.73 -11.80
C PHE A 98 -7.88 4.03 -11.40
N LEU A 99 -7.84 2.70 -11.25
CA LEU A 99 -9.00 1.89 -10.84
C LEU A 99 -9.27 1.93 -9.32
N ALA A 100 -8.26 2.31 -8.54
CA ALA A 100 -8.47 2.60 -7.12
C ALA A 100 -9.00 4.02 -7.00
N ASP A 101 -9.98 4.23 -6.11
CA ASP A 101 -10.54 5.55 -5.84
C ASP A 101 -9.44 6.58 -5.58
N ALA A 102 -9.73 7.84 -5.93
CA ALA A 102 -8.82 8.94 -5.68
C ALA A 102 -8.40 8.93 -4.20
N PRO A 103 -7.10 9.14 -3.90
CA PRO A 103 -6.66 9.21 -2.52
C PRO A 103 -7.46 10.29 -1.79
N SER A 104 -8.25 9.90 -0.79
CA SER A 104 -8.80 10.84 0.16
C SER A 104 -7.64 11.38 0.98
N VAL A 105 -7.17 12.58 0.63
CA VAL A 105 -6.10 13.26 1.34
C VAL A 105 -6.67 13.71 2.68
N VAL A 106 -6.21 13.08 3.75
CA VAL A 106 -6.42 13.57 5.11
C VAL A 106 -5.18 14.38 5.47
N ALA A 107 -5.37 15.67 5.79
CA ALA A 107 -4.28 16.50 6.32
C ALA A 107 -3.86 15.95 7.69
N ASP A 108 -2.55 15.96 7.97
CA ASP A 108 -2.04 15.74 9.33
C ASP A 108 -2.67 16.80 10.26
N ALA A 109 -3.31 16.35 11.34
CA ALA A 109 -3.91 17.20 12.37
C ALA A 109 -2.86 17.62 13.42
#